data_AF-A0A430CNT2-F1
#
_entry.id   AF-A0A430CNT2-F1
#
_cell.length_a   1.000
_cell.length_b   1.000
_cell.length_c   1.000
_cell.angle_alpha   90.00
_cell.angle_beta   90.00
_cell.angle_gamma   90.00
#
_symmetry.space_group_name_H-M   'P 1'
#
loop_
_entity.id
_entity.type
_entity.pdbx_description
1 polymer ?
#
loop_
_entity_poly.entity_id
_entity_poly.type
_entity_poly.pdbx_seq_one_letter_code
_entity_poly.pdbx_strand_id
1 'polypeptide(L)'
;MRFFQPLLAGATLSGRLLACAGAVIGIALTIIVCDGLPPLGPDLPIIVAPLGASAVLVFAVPASPLAQPWSVVGGNILSTLVGVAMFQAIPSLPLAAGCAVGGAILVMSLCRCLHPPGGAAALTAVIGSQGIHAAGFAFAFAPVAINSIALVAIGMFFHRATGRSYPHEPAVAPTGMDASRIQPADIDAALEDMHESFDIAREDLDTLLAHAERHARARAAPLASGRLRTLRRG
;
A
#
# COMPACT_ATOMS: atom_id res chain seq x y z
N MET A 1 1.78 -32.45 4.93
CA MET A 1 0.66 -31.53 4.63
C MET A 1 1.02 -30.13 5.12
N ARG A 2 1.59 -29.28 4.26
CA ARG A 2 1.87 -27.87 4.58
C ARG A 2 0.64 -27.04 4.20
N PHE A 3 -0.33 -26.94 5.09
CA PHE A 3 -1.62 -26.27 4.81
C PHE A 3 -1.57 -24.74 4.84
N PHE A 4 -0.40 -24.13 5.13
CA PHE A 4 -0.27 -22.68 5.18
C PHE A 4 1.17 -22.29 4.80
N GLN A 5 1.41 -22.04 3.51
CA GLN A 5 2.58 -21.28 3.08
C GLN A 5 2.19 -19.79 3.12
N PRO A 6 2.93 -18.93 3.83
CA PRO A 6 2.65 -17.50 3.83
C PRO A 6 2.71 -16.96 2.39
N LEU A 7 1.63 -16.31 1.94
CA LEU A 7 1.56 -15.70 0.61
C LEU A 7 2.49 -14.48 0.47
N LEU A 8 2.80 -13.80 1.57
CA LEU A 8 3.68 -12.64 1.60
C LEU A 8 5.09 -13.08 1.98
N ALA A 9 6.07 -12.70 1.16
CA ALA A 9 7.49 -12.94 1.44
C ALA A 9 7.87 -12.29 2.79
N GLY A 10 8.55 -13.05 3.67
CA GLY A 10 9.00 -12.58 4.99
C GLY A 10 7.96 -12.66 6.13
N ALA A 11 6.73 -13.12 5.88
CA ALA A 11 5.69 -13.13 6.89
C ALA A 11 5.83 -14.27 7.93
N THR A 12 5.99 -13.90 9.22
CA THR A 12 6.05 -14.82 10.38
C THR A 12 4.76 -14.76 11.23
N LEU A 13 4.48 -15.82 12.01
CA LEU A 13 3.29 -15.85 12.88
C LEU A 13 3.32 -14.76 13.96
N SER A 14 4.47 -14.55 14.61
CA SER A 14 4.67 -13.49 15.59
C SER A 14 4.45 -12.11 14.97
N GLY A 15 4.97 -11.88 13.76
CA GLY A 15 4.74 -10.65 13.01
C GLY A 15 3.26 -10.39 12.70
N ARG A 16 2.47 -11.43 12.45
CA ARG A 16 1.02 -11.32 12.21
C ARG A 16 0.24 -11.02 13.49
N LEU A 17 0.57 -11.67 14.60
CA LEU A 17 -0.06 -11.37 15.90
C LEU A 17 0.22 -9.93 16.33
N LEU A 18 1.46 -9.46 16.11
CA LEU A 18 1.84 -8.08 16.34
C LEU A 18 1.03 -7.12 15.46
N ALA A 19 0.87 -7.43 14.16
CA ALA A 19 0.04 -6.64 13.25
C ALA A 19 -1.43 -6.59 13.69
N CYS A 20 -2.01 -7.71 14.16
CA CYS A 20 -3.36 -7.73 14.70
C CYS A 20 -3.50 -6.83 15.94
N ALA A 21 -2.55 -6.90 16.88
CA ALA A 21 -2.54 -6.02 18.04
C ALA A 21 -2.42 -4.54 17.62
N GLY A 22 -1.55 -4.24 16.65
CA GLY A 22 -1.39 -2.92 16.06
C GLY A 22 -2.68 -2.39 15.44
N ALA A 23 -3.40 -3.22 14.67
CA ALA A 23 -4.67 -2.82 14.06
C ALA A 23 -5.76 -2.54 15.10
N VAL A 24 -5.86 -3.36 16.16
CA VAL A 24 -6.79 -3.14 17.27
C VAL A 24 -6.49 -1.81 17.97
N ILE A 25 -5.23 -1.60 18.35
CA ILE A 25 -4.78 -0.36 19.02
C ILE A 25 -4.99 0.84 18.09
N GLY A 26 -4.60 0.72 16.83
CA GLY A 26 -4.69 1.76 15.82
C GLY A 26 -6.11 2.25 15.59
N ILE A 27 -7.05 1.34 15.37
CA ILE A 27 -8.45 1.69 15.17
C ILE A 27 -9.07 2.24 16.46
N ALA A 28 -8.85 1.60 17.61
CA ALA A 28 -9.41 2.06 18.89
C ALA A 28 -8.93 3.47 19.25
N LEU A 29 -7.62 3.74 19.15
CA LEU A 29 -7.06 5.06 19.42
C LEU A 29 -7.49 6.10 18.37
N THR A 30 -7.65 5.71 17.10
CA THR A 30 -8.19 6.62 16.07
C THR A 30 -9.59 7.07 16.44
N ILE A 31 -10.46 6.14 16.86
CA ILE A 31 -11.82 6.46 17.31
C ILE A 31 -11.78 7.39 18.52
N ILE A 32 -10.98 7.08 19.55
CA ILE A 32 -10.87 7.91 20.76
C ILE A 32 -10.40 9.34 20.43
N VAL A 33 -9.40 9.48 19.55
CA VAL A 33 -8.90 10.78 19.11
C VAL A 33 -10.00 11.56 18.38
N CYS A 34 -10.76 10.91 17.51
CA CYS A 34 -11.81 11.57 16.73
C CYS A 34 -13.05 11.91 17.56
N ASP A 35 -13.40 11.07 18.54
CA ASP A 35 -14.52 11.29 19.48
C ASP A 35 -14.23 12.47 20.44
N GLY A 36 -12.95 12.71 20.74
CA GLY A 36 -12.53 13.88 21.53
C GLY A 36 -12.57 15.23 20.78
N LEU A 37 -12.82 15.23 19.47
CA LEU A 37 -12.98 16.45 18.67
C LEU A 37 -14.44 16.94 18.69
N PRO A 38 -14.69 18.24 18.45
CA PRO A 38 -16.06 18.74 18.32
C PRO A 38 -16.85 17.94 17.27
N PRO A 39 -18.12 17.59 17.55
CA PRO A 39 -18.91 16.79 16.63
C PRO A 39 -19.02 17.50 15.27
N LEU A 40 -18.67 16.77 14.21
CA LEU A 40 -18.52 17.29 12.85
C LEU A 40 -19.86 17.54 12.13
N GLY A 41 -20.96 17.09 12.74
CA GLY A 41 -22.32 17.24 12.25
C GLY A 41 -23.21 16.09 12.74
N PRO A 42 -24.54 16.27 12.72
CA PRO A 42 -25.45 15.15 12.95
C PRO A 42 -25.26 14.08 11.85
N ASP A 43 -25.31 12.81 12.21
CA ASP A 43 -25.23 11.64 11.31
C ASP A 43 -23.93 11.45 10.49
N LEU A 44 -22.82 12.09 10.88
CA LEU A 44 -21.50 11.73 10.35
C LEU A 44 -20.88 10.58 11.17
N PRO A 45 -20.30 9.56 10.52
CA PRO A 45 -19.63 8.49 11.25
C PRO A 45 -18.34 9.00 11.90
N ILE A 46 -18.07 8.60 13.15
CA ILE A 46 -16.81 8.91 13.83
C ILE A 46 -15.63 8.34 13.04
N ILE A 47 -15.75 7.08 12.59
CA ILE A 47 -14.76 6.41 11.75
C ILE A 47 -15.39 5.93 10.44
N VAL A 48 -14.72 6.19 9.30
CA VAL A 48 -15.20 5.68 8.01
C VAL A 48 -14.72 4.24 7.78
N ALA A 49 -15.58 3.39 7.21
CA ALA A 49 -15.29 1.98 6.98
C ALA A 49 -13.96 1.69 6.24
N PRO A 50 -13.51 2.50 5.25
CA PRO A 50 -12.20 2.33 4.61
C PRO A 50 -11.00 2.28 5.57
N LEU A 51 -11.10 2.83 6.78
CA LEU A 51 -9.99 2.79 7.75
C LEU A 51 -9.71 1.36 8.22
N GLY A 52 -10.69 0.46 8.20
CA GLY A 52 -10.45 -0.95 8.51
C GLY A 52 -9.44 -1.57 7.54
N ALA A 53 -9.64 -1.36 6.24
CA ALA A 53 -8.70 -1.83 5.21
C ALA A 53 -7.38 -1.04 5.22
N SER A 54 -7.41 0.25 5.56
CA SER A 54 -6.21 1.06 5.77
C SER A 54 -5.35 0.50 6.92
N ALA A 55 -5.97 0.09 8.03
CA ALA A 55 -5.28 -0.52 9.16
C ALA A 55 -4.64 -1.86 8.78
N VAL A 56 -5.28 -2.68 7.94
CA VAL A 56 -4.66 -3.90 7.43
C VAL A 56 -3.33 -3.57 6.74
N LEU A 57 -3.33 -2.59 5.82
CA LEU A 57 -2.10 -2.21 5.11
C LEU A 57 -1.04 -1.62 6.06
N VAL A 58 -1.43 -0.64 6.88
CA VAL A 58 -0.51 0.08 7.77
C VAL A 58 0.15 -0.86 8.78
N PHE A 59 -0.58 -1.84 9.34
CA PHE A 59 -0.03 -2.69 10.40
C PHE A 59 0.50 -4.03 9.92
N ALA A 60 -0.07 -4.64 8.88
CA ALA A 60 0.35 -5.97 8.41
C ALA A 60 1.46 -5.91 7.34
N VAL A 61 1.48 -4.88 6.50
CA VAL A 61 2.45 -4.71 5.40
C VAL A 61 2.98 -3.27 5.34
N PRO A 62 3.61 -2.76 6.42
CA PRO A 62 4.06 -1.36 6.52
C PRO A 62 5.10 -0.97 5.46
N ALA A 63 5.81 -1.93 4.87
CA ALA A 63 6.76 -1.71 3.77
C ALA A 63 6.08 -1.47 2.42
N SER A 64 4.79 -1.80 2.26
CA SER A 64 4.08 -1.61 1.00
C SER A 64 4.04 -0.12 0.62
N PRO A 65 4.32 0.24 -0.65
CA PRO A 65 4.09 1.59 -1.16
C PRO A 65 2.63 2.06 -0.96
N LEU A 66 1.68 1.12 -0.98
CA LEU A 66 0.26 1.40 -0.79
C LEU A 66 -0.10 1.71 0.67
N ALA A 67 0.76 1.33 1.62
CA ALA A 67 0.61 1.61 3.05
C ALA A 67 1.27 2.92 3.48
N GLN A 68 2.09 3.56 2.64
CA GLN A 68 2.85 4.75 3.03
C GLN A 68 1.93 5.95 3.35
N PRO A 69 2.37 6.91 4.21
CA PRO A 69 1.54 8.03 4.65
C PRO A 69 0.83 8.79 3.52
N TRP A 70 1.53 9.08 2.42
CA TRP A 70 0.93 9.79 1.29
C TRP A 70 -0.15 8.98 0.59
N SER A 71 0.07 7.67 0.41
CA SER A 71 -0.93 6.75 -0.13
C SER A 71 -2.17 6.73 0.76
N VAL A 72 -2.02 6.54 2.08
CA VAL A 72 -3.16 6.47 3.00
C VAL A 72 -3.93 7.80 3.06
N VAL A 73 -3.24 8.90 3.35
CA VAL A 73 -3.89 10.21 3.57
C VAL A 73 -4.36 10.80 2.24
N GLY A 74 -3.48 10.92 1.25
CA GLY A 74 -3.80 11.47 -0.06
C GLY A 74 -4.80 10.59 -0.81
N GLY A 75 -4.63 9.27 -0.76
CA GLY A 75 -5.51 8.33 -1.43
C GLY A 75 -6.95 8.38 -0.91
N ASN A 76 -7.16 8.38 0.41
CA ASN A 76 -8.51 8.51 0.98
C ASN A 76 -9.14 9.87 0.68
N ILE A 77 -8.42 10.98 0.89
CA ILE A 77 -8.96 12.34 0.69
C ILE A 77 -9.34 12.55 -0.78
N LEU A 78 -8.42 12.33 -1.71
CA LEU A 78 -8.66 12.57 -3.13
C LEU A 78 -9.76 11.67 -3.67
N SER A 79 -9.80 10.42 -3.24
CA SER A 79 -10.86 9.49 -3.65
C SER A 79 -12.23 9.93 -3.14
N THR A 80 -12.34 10.37 -1.88
CA THR A 80 -13.60 10.91 -1.35
C THR A 80 -14.03 12.17 -2.10
N LEU A 81 -13.12 13.08 -2.44
CA LEU A 81 -13.45 14.26 -3.24
C LEU A 81 -14.01 13.88 -4.62
N VAL A 82 -13.41 12.89 -5.29
CA VAL A 82 -13.93 12.35 -6.56
C VAL A 82 -15.31 11.73 -6.36
N GLY A 83 -15.50 10.95 -5.30
CA GLY A 83 -16.79 10.32 -4.99
C GLY A 83 -17.91 11.34 -4.78
N VAL A 84 -17.65 12.39 -4.00
CA VAL A 84 -18.60 13.50 -3.80
C VAL A 84 -18.91 14.19 -5.13
N ALA A 85 -17.89 14.46 -5.96
CA ALA A 85 -18.09 15.11 -7.26
C ALA A 85 -18.96 14.25 -8.19
N MET A 86 -18.73 12.93 -8.24
CA MET A 86 -19.52 12.02 -9.07
C MET A 86 -20.95 11.87 -8.55
N PHE A 87 -21.15 11.83 -7.23
CA PHE A 87 -22.48 11.82 -6.61
C PHE A 87 -23.29 13.07 -7.00
N GLN A 88 -22.67 14.24 -6.98
CA GLN A 88 -23.34 15.50 -7.35
C GLN A 88 -23.58 15.63 -8.86
N ALA A 89 -22.70 15.08 -9.70
CA ALA A 89 -22.76 15.23 -11.15
C ALA A 89 -23.68 14.21 -11.85
N ILE A 90 -23.87 13.02 -11.26
CA ILE A 90 -24.52 11.89 -11.93
C ILE A 90 -25.77 11.47 -11.15
N PRO A 91 -26.99 11.66 -11.70
CA PRO A 91 -28.23 11.32 -11.00
C PRO A 91 -28.44 9.81 -10.77
N SER A 92 -27.84 8.95 -11.61
CA SER A 92 -28.01 7.51 -11.50
C SER A 92 -27.00 6.92 -10.51
N LEU A 93 -27.50 6.32 -9.43
CA LEU A 93 -26.67 5.80 -8.35
C LEU A 93 -25.62 4.76 -8.83
N PRO A 94 -25.97 3.75 -9.67
CA PRO A 94 -24.98 2.77 -10.11
C PRO A 94 -23.88 3.39 -10.97
N LEU A 95 -24.22 4.36 -11.83
CA LEU A 95 -23.23 5.04 -12.67
C LEU A 95 -22.34 5.96 -11.86
N ALA A 96 -22.92 6.74 -10.93
CA ALA A 96 -22.17 7.58 -10.01
C ALA A 96 -21.15 6.76 -9.20
N ALA A 97 -21.58 5.60 -8.68
CA ALA A 97 -20.73 4.69 -7.92
C ALA A 97 -19.57 4.13 -8.77
N GLY A 98 -19.86 3.65 -9.98
CA GLY A 98 -18.84 3.14 -10.90
C GLY A 98 -17.84 4.23 -11.32
N CYS A 99 -18.33 5.41 -11.69
CA CYS A 99 -17.49 6.56 -12.05
C CYS A 99 -16.66 7.07 -10.86
N ALA A 100 -17.21 7.05 -9.64
CA ALA A 100 -16.48 7.43 -8.43
C ALA A 100 -15.27 6.53 -8.19
N VAL A 101 -15.46 5.21 -8.21
CA VAL A 101 -14.37 4.26 -7.99
C VAL A 101 -13.35 4.31 -9.13
N GLY A 102 -13.80 4.32 -10.38
CA GLY A 102 -12.89 4.41 -11.54
C GLY A 102 -12.10 5.72 -11.57
N GLY A 103 -12.77 6.85 -11.31
CA GLY A 103 -12.14 8.16 -11.21
C GLY A 103 -11.17 8.26 -10.03
N ALA A 104 -11.50 7.67 -8.89
CA ALA A 104 -10.60 7.61 -7.74
C ALA A 104 -9.32 6.83 -8.06
N ILE A 105 -9.42 5.67 -8.73
CA ILE A 105 -8.25 4.91 -9.18
C ILE A 105 -7.37 5.76 -10.11
N LEU A 106 -7.97 6.46 -11.07
CA LEU A 106 -7.25 7.34 -11.98
C LEU A 106 -6.53 8.47 -11.22
N VAL A 107 -7.24 9.21 -10.37
CA VAL A 107 -6.67 10.34 -9.61
C VAL A 107 -5.56 9.87 -8.69
N MET A 108 -5.76 8.78 -7.95
CA MET A 108 -4.71 8.23 -7.10
C MET A 108 -3.47 7.80 -7.89
N SER A 109 -3.66 7.23 -9.08
CA SER A 109 -2.56 6.82 -9.95
C SER A 109 -1.76 8.03 -10.44
N LEU A 110 -2.45 9.10 -10.86
CA LEU A 110 -1.83 10.35 -11.31
C LEU A 110 -1.07 11.06 -10.18
N CYS A 111 -1.64 11.07 -8.97
CA CYS A 111 -1.06 11.70 -7.78
C CYS A 111 -0.06 10.79 -7.03
N ARG A 112 0.18 9.57 -7.53
CA ARG A 112 1.08 8.57 -6.94
C ARG A 112 0.75 8.26 -5.46
N CYS A 113 -0.54 8.22 -5.15
CA CYS A 113 -1.06 7.90 -3.82
C CYS A 113 -2.06 6.74 -3.90
N LEU A 114 -1.77 5.72 -4.72
CA LEU A 114 -2.64 4.57 -4.87
C LEU A 114 -2.80 3.87 -3.53
N HIS A 115 -4.04 3.85 -3.05
CA HIS A 115 -4.42 3.25 -1.79
C HIS A 115 -5.77 2.58 -1.97
N PRO A 116 -5.84 1.24 -2.09
CA PRO A 116 -7.09 0.54 -2.37
C PRO A 116 -8.28 0.93 -1.47
N PRO A 117 -8.10 1.19 -0.15
CA PRO A 117 -9.17 1.73 0.69
C PRO A 117 -9.77 3.05 0.19
N GLY A 118 -9.01 3.87 -0.55
CA GLY A 118 -9.51 5.07 -1.21
C GLY A 118 -10.66 4.78 -2.19
N GLY A 119 -10.62 3.65 -2.90
CA GLY A 119 -11.75 3.23 -3.74
C GLY A 119 -13.04 3.02 -2.94
N ALA A 120 -12.93 2.43 -1.74
CA ALA A 120 -14.06 2.33 -0.83
C ALA A 120 -14.48 3.70 -0.27
N ALA A 121 -13.53 4.62 -0.03
CA ALA A 121 -13.82 5.99 0.41
C ALA A 121 -14.58 6.81 -0.64
N ALA A 122 -14.25 6.65 -1.92
CA ALA A 122 -15.00 7.21 -3.04
C ALA A 122 -16.42 6.65 -3.10
N LEU A 123 -16.54 5.32 -2.97
CA LEU A 123 -17.84 4.65 -2.98
C LEU A 123 -18.72 5.09 -1.80
N THR A 124 -18.16 5.19 -0.59
CA THR A 124 -18.87 5.69 0.61
C THR A 124 -19.44 7.09 0.41
N ALA A 125 -18.75 7.98 -0.31
CA ALA A 125 -19.29 9.31 -0.61
C ALA A 125 -20.54 9.27 -1.50
N VAL A 126 -20.69 8.22 -2.32
CA VAL A 126 -21.84 8.03 -3.22
C VAL A 126 -22.98 7.30 -2.51
N ILE A 127 -22.70 6.19 -1.82
CA ILE A 127 -23.73 5.33 -1.20
C ILE A 127 -23.97 5.63 0.29
N GLY A 128 -23.36 6.71 0.80
CA GLY A 128 -23.41 7.11 2.20
C GLY A 128 -24.79 7.58 2.67
N SER A 129 -24.86 7.91 3.96
CA SER A 129 -26.07 8.46 4.59
C SER A 129 -26.39 9.87 4.09
N GLN A 130 -27.59 10.36 4.39
CA GLN A 130 -27.96 11.76 4.13
C GLN A 130 -27.00 12.75 4.80
N GLY A 131 -26.47 12.43 5.99
CA GLY A 131 -25.45 13.24 6.65
C GLY A 131 -24.15 13.35 5.84
N ILE A 132 -23.69 12.24 5.25
CA ILE A 132 -22.52 12.23 4.35
C ILE A 132 -22.77 13.07 3.11
N HIS A 133 -23.94 12.92 2.48
CA HIS A 133 -24.30 13.69 1.28
C HIS A 133 -24.43 15.19 1.60
N ALA A 134 -25.00 15.55 2.74
CA ALA A 134 -25.15 16.93 3.18
C ALA A 134 -23.79 17.59 3.51
N ALA A 135 -22.84 16.84 4.05
CA ALA A 135 -21.48 17.33 4.28
C ALA A 135 -20.73 17.63 2.96
N GLY A 136 -21.09 16.97 1.86
CA GLY A 136 -20.48 17.19 0.55
C GLY A 136 -18.96 17.08 0.61
N PHE A 137 -18.24 18.06 0.09
CA PHE A 137 -16.77 18.04 0.06
C PHE A 137 -16.13 18.11 1.45
N ALA A 138 -16.85 18.62 2.45
CA ALA A 138 -16.34 18.65 3.83
C ALA A 138 -16.10 17.24 4.36
N PHE A 139 -16.86 16.24 3.90
CA PHE A 139 -16.69 14.83 4.29
C PHE A 139 -15.27 14.30 4.06
N ALA A 140 -14.62 14.74 2.98
CA ALA A 140 -13.24 14.34 2.63
C ALA A 140 -12.20 14.84 3.63
N PHE A 141 -12.46 15.95 4.30
CA PHE A 141 -11.57 16.51 5.32
C PHE A 141 -11.97 16.04 6.71
N ALA A 142 -13.28 16.04 6.98
CA ALA A 142 -13.83 15.66 8.26
C ALA A 142 -15.06 14.76 8.01
N PRO A 143 -14.99 13.45 8.33
CA PRO A 143 -14.00 12.79 9.16
C PRO A 143 -12.82 12.13 8.40
N VAL A 144 -12.84 12.05 7.06
CA VAL A 144 -11.92 11.17 6.30
C VAL A 144 -10.43 11.51 6.49
N ALA A 145 -10.04 12.78 6.33
CA ALA A 145 -8.64 13.19 6.51
C ALA A 145 -8.19 13.01 7.98
N ILE A 146 -9.02 13.42 8.93
CA ILE A 146 -8.73 13.30 10.37
C ILE A 146 -8.47 11.85 10.74
N ASN A 147 -9.37 10.94 10.35
CA ASN A 147 -9.22 9.50 10.55
C ASN A 147 -7.92 8.95 9.95
N SER A 148 -7.62 9.34 8.70
CA SER A 148 -6.44 8.85 7.98
C SER A 148 -5.14 9.35 8.63
N ILE A 149 -5.08 10.62 9.02
CA ILE A 149 -3.93 11.22 9.70
C ILE A 149 -3.71 10.57 11.06
N ALA A 150 -4.78 10.42 11.86
CA ALA A 150 -4.70 9.77 13.17
C ALA A 150 -4.19 8.33 13.05
N LEU A 151 -4.75 7.53 12.15
CA LEU A 151 -4.32 6.14 11.95
C LEU A 151 -2.84 6.06 11.53
N VAL A 152 -2.40 6.91 10.61
CA VAL A 152 -0.99 6.95 10.17
C VAL A 152 -0.07 7.37 11.31
N ALA A 153 -0.43 8.39 12.09
CA ALA A 153 0.36 8.85 13.22
C ALA A 153 0.51 7.75 14.29
N ILE A 154 -0.59 7.04 14.60
CA ILE A 154 -0.57 5.90 15.51
C ILE A 154 0.27 4.76 14.93
N GLY A 155 0.15 4.49 13.63
CA GLY A 155 0.98 3.50 12.92
C GLY A 155 2.48 3.81 13.02
N MET A 156 2.87 5.07 12.81
CA MET A 156 4.25 5.53 12.98
C MET A 156 4.76 5.31 14.41
N PHE A 157 3.96 5.65 15.42
CA PHE A 157 4.34 5.39 16.80
C PHE A 157 4.46 3.89 17.11
N PHE A 158 3.48 3.10 16.68
CA PHE A 158 3.43 1.66 16.91
C PHE A 158 4.63 0.93 16.30
N HIS A 159 4.95 1.20 15.04
CA HIS A 159 6.08 0.54 14.36
C HIS A 159 7.41 0.98 14.96
N ARG A 160 7.58 2.27 15.28
CA ARG A 160 8.78 2.75 16.01
C ARG A 160 8.93 2.06 17.37
N ALA A 161 7.84 1.90 18.13
CA ALA A 161 7.87 1.23 19.44
C ALA A 161 8.14 -0.28 19.35
N THR A 162 7.86 -0.89 18.20
CA THR A 162 8.06 -2.33 17.93
C THR A 162 9.34 -2.61 17.13
N GLY A 163 10.19 -1.60 16.93
CA GLY A 163 11.48 -1.74 16.24
C GLY A 163 11.38 -1.88 14.72
N ARG A 164 10.24 -1.53 14.11
CA ARG A 164 10.00 -1.58 12.66
C ARG A 164 10.10 -0.19 12.03
N SER A 165 10.53 -0.14 10.78
CA SER A 165 10.61 1.09 10.01
C SER A 165 9.26 1.44 9.37
N TYR A 166 8.64 2.53 9.82
CA TYR A 166 7.48 3.12 9.16
C TYR A 166 7.45 4.65 9.42
N PRO A 167 7.45 5.50 8.38
CA PRO A 167 7.40 5.18 6.95
C PRO A 167 8.60 4.36 6.48
N HIS A 168 8.39 3.51 5.49
CA HIS A 168 9.44 2.60 5.02
C HIS A 168 10.43 3.36 4.12
N GLU A 169 11.70 3.28 4.48
CA GLU A 169 12.81 3.78 3.67
C GLU A 169 13.51 2.57 3.02
N PRO A 170 13.58 2.51 1.68
CA PRO A 170 14.26 1.41 1.00
C PRO A 170 15.73 1.32 1.44
N ALA A 171 16.18 0.13 1.83
CA ALA A 171 17.58 -0.11 2.14
C ALA A 171 18.46 0.15 0.90
N VAL A 172 19.61 0.80 1.10
CA VAL A 172 20.59 1.02 0.03
C VAL A 172 21.22 -0.31 -0.34
N ALA A 173 21.08 -0.72 -1.60
CA ALA A 173 21.70 -1.94 -2.10
C ALA A 173 23.24 -1.85 -2.02
N PRO A 174 23.94 -2.86 -1.46
CA PRO A 174 25.40 -2.88 -1.43
C PRO A 174 25.98 -2.81 -2.85
N THR A 175 26.90 -1.87 -3.09
CA THR A 175 27.61 -1.75 -4.37
C THR A 175 28.67 -2.85 -4.50
N GLY A 176 28.69 -3.56 -5.64
CA GLY A 176 29.73 -4.55 -5.97
C GLY A 176 29.32 -6.02 -5.83
N MET A 177 28.03 -6.34 -5.75
CA MET A 177 27.58 -7.74 -5.72
C MET A 177 27.66 -8.39 -7.10
N ASP A 178 28.36 -9.53 -7.18
CA ASP A 178 28.24 -10.48 -8.28
C ASP A 178 26.88 -11.20 -8.18
N ALA A 179 25.84 -10.59 -8.74
CA ALA A 179 24.49 -11.16 -8.79
C ALA A 179 24.40 -12.51 -9.54
N SER A 180 25.48 -12.97 -10.19
CA SER A 180 25.51 -14.23 -10.93
C SER A 180 25.62 -15.49 -10.05
N ARG A 181 25.63 -15.35 -8.72
CA ARG A 181 25.82 -16.48 -7.78
C ARG A 181 24.74 -16.62 -6.70
N ILE A 182 23.67 -15.82 -6.73
CA ILE A 182 22.60 -15.86 -5.72
C ILE A 182 21.80 -17.15 -5.89
N GLN A 183 21.63 -17.93 -4.82
CA GLN A 183 20.78 -19.11 -4.78
C GLN A 183 19.40 -18.78 -4.18
N PRO A 184 18.35 -19.57 -4.48
CA PRO A 184 17.03 -19.39 -3.87
C PRO A 184 17.06 -19.41 -2.33
N ALA A 185 17.93 -20.24 -1.75
CA ALA A 185 18.10 -20.33 -0.29
C ALA A 185 18.71 -19.04 0.32
N ASP A 186 19.52 -18.31 -0.44
CA ASP A 186 20.09 -17.02 0.00
C ASP A 186 18.99 -15.95 0.09
N ILE A 187 17.95 -16.04 -0.76
CA ILE A 187 16.79 -15.15 -0.71
C ILE A 187 15.94 -15.44 0.52
N ASP A 188 15.71 -16.72 0.83
CA ASP A 188 14.94 -17.09 2.02
C ASP A 188 15.64 -16.63 3.31
N ALA A 189 16.97 -16.80 3.39
CA ALA A 189 17.77 -16.29 4.50
C ALA A 189 17.73 -14.75 4.58
N ALA A 190 17.83 -14.05 3.45
CA ALA A 190 17.72 -12.59 3.42
C ALA A 190 16.33 -12.10 3.84
N LEU A 191 15.25 -12.78 3.44
CA LEU A 191 13.89 -12.46 3.87
C LEU A 191 13.70 -12.66 5.37
N GLU A 192 14.31 -13.69 5.96
CA GLU A 192 14.32 -13.91 7.41
C GLU A 192 15.09 -12.80 8.14
N ASP A 193 16.29 -12.43 7.67
CA ASP A 193 17.12 -11.38 8.26
C ASP A 193 16.47 -10.00 8.19
N MET A 194 15.70 -9.71 7.13
CA MET A 194 15.04 -8.41 6.95
C MET A 194 13.84 -8.22 7.88
N HIS A 195 13.28 -9.27 8.48
CA HIS A 195 12.14 -9.21 9.42
C HIS A 195 10.93 -8.36 8.93
N GLU A 196 10.79 -8.18 7.62
CA GLU A 196 9.78 -7.34 6.96
C GLU A 196 8.96 -8.17 5.97
N SER A 197 7.67 -7.85 5.85
CA SER A 197 6.77 -8.46 4.86
C SER A 197 6.75 -7.62 3.59
N PHE A 198 6.99 -8.23 2.43
CA PHE A 198 6.90 -7.56 1.13
C PHE A 198 5.56 -7.82 0.44
N ASP A 199 5.05 -6.81 -0.26
CA ASP A 199 3.82 -6.86 -1.07
C ASP A 199 4.09 -7.50 -2.45
N ILE A 200 4.70 -8.69 -2.42
CA ILE A 200 4.98 -9.53 -3.58
C ILE A 200 4.96 -11.00 -3.14
N ALA A 201 4.37 -11.87 -3.96
CA ALA A 201 4.40 -13.31 -3.71
C ALA A 201 5.84 -13.84 -3.80
N ARG A 202 6.17 -14.84 -2.98
CA ARG A 202 7.51 -15.43 -2.96
C ARG A 202 7.90 -16.01 -4.33
N GLU A 203 6.93 -16.58 -5.03
CA GLU A 203 7.07 -17.19 -6.36
C GLU A 203 7.28 -16.14 -7.46
N ASP A 204 6.65 -14.98 -7.32
CA ASP A 204 6.84 -13.86 -8.24
C ASP A 204 8.23 -13.23 -8.07
N LEU A 205 8.76 -13.20 -6.84
CA LEU A 205 10.13 -12.76 -6.56
C LEU A 205 11.17 -13.67 -7.23
N ASP A 206 10.99 -15.00 -7.16
CA ASP A 206 11.85 -15.96 -7.88
C ASP A 206 11.81 -15.73 -9.39
N THR A 207 10.60 -15.49 -9.92
CA THR A 207 10.40 -15.20 -11.34
C THR A 207 11.12 -13.91 -11.73
N LEU A 208 10.99 -12.85 -10.94
CA LEU A 208 11.66 -11.58 -11.19
C LEU A 208 13.19 -11.73 -11.19
N LEU A 209 13.75 -12.46 -10.23
CA LEU A 209 15.20 -12.70 -10.16
C LEU A 209 15.69 -13.53 -11.36
N ALA A 210 14.98 -14.60 -11.72
CA ALA A 210 15.32 -15.41 -12.88
C ALA A 210 15.31 -14.58 -14.17
N HIS A 211 14.35 -13.66 -14.32
CA HIS A 211 14.33 -12.70 -15.44
C HIS A 211 15.54 -11.75 -15.39
N ALA A 212 15.86 -11.18 -14.22
CA ALA A 212 16.99 -10.28 -14.03
C ALA A 212 18.34 -10.96 -14.35
N GLU A 213 18.54 -12.21 -13.92
CA GLU A 213 19.73 -13.01 -14.23
C GLU A 213 19.88 -13.26 -15.73
N ARG A 214 18.79 -13.59 -16.43
CA ARG A 214 18.85 -13.76 -17.90
C ARG A 214 19.28 -12.46 -18.59
N HIS A 215 18.75 -11.31 -18.17
CA HIS A 215 19.17 -10.02 -18.70
C HIS A 215 20.64 -9.71 -18.36
N ALA A 216 21.12 -10.05 -17.16
CA ALA A 216 22.52 -9.89 -16.78
C ALA A 216 23.46 -10.76 -17.62
N ARG A 217 23.13 -12.04 -17.81
CA ARG A 217 23.89 -12.97 -18.67
C ARG A 217 23.92 -12.50 -20.13
N ALA A 218 22.80 -11.97 -20.64
CA ALA A 218 22.74 -11.42 -22.00
C ALA A 218 23.65 -10.18 -22.18
N ARG A 219 23.75 -9.30 -21.17
CA ARG A 219 24.72 -8.18 -21.19
C ARG A 219 26.17 -8.65 -21.12
N ALA A 220 26.44 -9.74 -20.40
CA ALA A 220 27.78 -10.29 -20.21
C ALA A 220 28.24 -11.17 -21.38
N ALA A 221 27.33 -11.64 -22.24
CA ALA A 221 27.68 -12.38 -23.45
C ALA A 221 28.49 -11.45 -24.39
N PRO A 222 29.74 -11.80 -24.74
CA PRO A 222 30.58 -10.92 -25.54
C PRO A 222 29.99 -10.69 -26.93
N LEU A 223 30.27 -9.52 -27.51
CA LEU A 223 30.22 -9.25 -28.97
C LEU A 223 31.23 -10.16 -29.71
N ALA A 224 31.06 -11.49 -29.62
CA ALA A 224 31.99 -12.48 -30.15
C ALA A 224 31.88 -12.66 -31.69
N SER A 225 30.99 -11.92 -32.37
CA SER A 225 30.80 -12.02 -33.82
C SER A 225 31.60 -10.99 -34.64
N GLY A 226 32.31 -10.04 -34.01
CA GLY A 226 33.01 -8.97 -34.73
C GLY A 226 34.47 -9.25 -35.11
N ARG A 227 35.14 -10.23 -34.46
CA ARG A 227 36.61 -10.37 -34.53
C ARG A 227 37.14 -11.54 -35.37
N LEU A 228 36.27 -12.27 -36.08
CA LEU A 228 36.67 -13.37 -36.98
C LEU A 228 36.74 -12.99 -38.47
N ARG A 229 36.38 -11.75 -38.86
CA ARG A 229 36.40 -11.32 -40.27
C ARG A 229 37.72 -10.70 -40.76
N THR A 230 38.68 -10.43 -39.87
CA THR A 230 39.96 -9.78 -40.24
C THR A 230 41.16 -10.73 -40.36
N LEU A 231 41.03 -12.01 -40.01
CA LEU A 231 42.14 -12.99 -40.10
C LEU A 231 42.08 -13.89 -41.34
N ARG A 232 41.19 -13.63 -42.31
CA ARG A 232 41.06 -14.41 -43.56
C ARG A 232 41.43 -13.63 -44.82
N ARG A 233 42.12 -12.49 -44.66
CA ARG A 233 42.75 -11.71 -45.75
C ARG A 233 44.18 -11.37 -45.33
N GLY A 234 45.06 -12.35 -45.44
CA GLY A 234 46.51 -12.24 -45.28
C GLY A 234 47.15 -13.38 -46.04
#